data_AF-L5LKM1-F1
#
_entry.id   AF-L5LKM1-F1
#
_cell.length_a   1.000
_cell.length_b   1.000
_cell.length_c   1.000
_cell.angle_alpha   90.00
_cell.angle_beta   90.00
_cell.angle_gamma   90.00
#
_symmetry.space_group_name_H-M   'P 1'
#
loop_
_entity.id
_entity.type
_entity.pdbx_description
1 polymer ?
#
loop_
_entity_poly.entity_id
_entity_poly.type
_entity_poly.pdbx_seq_one_letter_code
_entity_poly.pdbx_strand_id
1 'polypeptide(L)'
;MPYTDSPALCPIQGGTLFEADFSLMDGIKASVILCSQQYLAAPLVMLKLQPDGKLLPMVIQMAWLLAKCWVRSSDFQLHELLSHLLRGHLMAEVIAMATMRCLPSIHPIFKLIIPHLRYTMEINVRARSGLVSDMGVFDQVVSTGGGGHVELLKRARASLTYRSFCPPDDLTDRGLLGVKSSYYAQDALRLWEIIYRYVEGIVSLHYKTDKAVKEDLELQTWCREITEIGLLGAQDQGFPMSLESSFATLSPCASSPALASMPPSTWASVGATSPPTPPQAGIPAQRSYET
;
A
#
# COMPACT_ATOMS: atom_id res chain seq x y z
N MET A 1 -34.07 36.52 -24.39
CA MET A 1 -33.22 36.20 -23.24
C MET A 1 -32.01 35.46 -23.77
N PRO A 2 -30.78 36.00 -23.69
CA PRO A 2 -29.61 35.24 -24.10
C PRO A 2 -29.26 34.24 -23.00
N TYR A 3 -29.11 32.97 -23.39
CA TYR A 3 -28.46 31.94 -22.61
C TYR A 3 -27.04 32.42 -22.26
N THR A 4 -26.75 32.53 -20.97
CA THR A 4 -25.40 32.78 -20.48
C THR A 4 -24.55 31.52 -20.66
N ASP A 5 -23.54 31.61 -21.53
CA ASP A 5 -22.39 30.73 -21.55
C ASP A 5 -21.75 30.70 -20.16
N SER A 6 -21.97 29.60 -19.43
CA SER A 6 -21.09 29.26 -18.31
C SER A 6 -19.85 28.58 -18.90
N PRO A 7 -18.64 29.12 -18.72
CA PRO A 7 -17.44 28.43 -19.16
C PRO A 7 -17.33 27.16 -18.32
N ALA A 8 -17.53 26.00 -18.96
CA ALA A 8 -17.15 24.72 -18.39
C ALA A 8 -15.63 24.74 -18.24
N LEU A 9 -15.14 25.30 -17.14
CA LEU A 9 -13.74 25.28 -16.76
C LEU A 9 -13.26 23.83 -16.82
N CYS A 10 -12.20 23.61 -17.61
CA CYS A 10 -11.58 22.32 -17.79
C CYS A 10 -11.26 21.72 -16.39
N PRO A 11 -11.77 20.53 -16.03
CA PRO A 11 -11.53 19.92 -14.72
C PRO A 11 -10.05 19.81 -14.33
N ILE A 12 -9.17 19.76 -15.35
CA ILE A 12 -7.71 19.68 -15.21
C ILE A 12 -7.12 20.94 -14.58
N GLN A 13 -7.72 22.13 -14.81
CA GLN A 13 -7.20 23.39 -14.26
C GLN A 13 -7.58 23.64 -12.79
N GLY A 14 -8.55 22.89 -12.25
CA GLY A 14 -9.07 23.09 -10.89
C GLY A 14 -8.51 22.15 -9.82
N GLY A 15 -7.63 21.20 -10.17
CA GLY A 15 -7.14 20.19 -9.22
C GLY A 15 -8.24 19.29 -8.63
N THR A 16 -9.34 19.11 -9.36
CA THR A 16 -10.50 18.33 -8.89
C THR A 16 -10.67 16.99 -9.61
N LEU A 17 -9.80 16.69 -10.57
CA LEU A 17 -9.80 15.43 -11.31
C LEU A 17 -8.81 14.45 -10.65
N PHE A 18 -9.28 13.23 -10.39
CA PHE A 18 -8.52 12.14 -9.79
C PHE A 18 -8.60 10.91 -10.69
N GLU A 19 -7.60 10.04 -10.60
CA GLU A 19 -7.57 8.78 -11.32
C GLU A 19 -7.27 7.61 -10.38
N ALA A 20 -7.80 6.44 -10.74
CA ALA A 20 -7.42 5.15 -10.16
C ALA A 20 -7.08 4.20 -11.30
N ASP A 21 -5.79 3.89 -11.43
CA ASP A 21 -5.23 3.02 -12.47
C ASP A 21 -4.89 1.63 -11.90
N PHE A 22 -5.44 0.59 -12.52
CA PHE A 22 -5.23 -0.81 -12.16
C PHE A 22 -4.32 -1.54 -13.17
N SER A 23 -3.53 -0.80 -13.97
CA SER A 23 -2.60 -1.31 -14.98
C SER A 23 -1.64 -2.40 -14.47
N LEU A 24 -1.34 -2.45 -13.17
CA LEU A 24 -0.54 -3.52 -12.57
C LEU A 24 -1.17 -4.93 -12.73
N MET A 25 -2.49 -4.99 -12.92
CA MET A 25 -3.24 -6.22 -13.20
C MET A 25 -3.13 -6.70 -14.65
N ASP A 26 -2.61 -5.87 -15.55
CA ASP A 26 -2.59 -6.20 -16.98
C ASP A 26 -1.70 -7.42 -17.26
N GLY A 27 -2.22 -8.34 -18.07
CA GLY A 27 -1.55 -9.60 -18.39
C GLY A 27 -1.31 -10.55 -17.20
N ILE A 28 -1.89 -10.31 -16.02
CA ILE A 28 -1.84 -11.28 -14.92
C ILE A 28 -2.69 -12.50 -15.28
N LYS A 29 -2.13 -13.70 -15.09
CA LYS A 29 -2.83 -14.95 -15.34
C LYS A 29 -3.98 -15.11 -14.33
N ALA A 30 -5.20 -15.24 -14.84
CA ALA A 30 -6.38 -15.52 -14.02
C ALA A 30 -6.45 -17.01 -13.62
N SER A 31 -7.09 -17.28 -12.49
CA SER A 31 -7.22 -18.61 -11.90
C SER A 31 -8.23 -19.49 -12.65
N VAL A 32 -8.19 -20.79 -12.36
CA VAL A 32 -9.20 -21.77 -12.78
C VAL A 32 -9.69 -22.47 -11.51
N ILE A 33 -10.95 -22.27 -11.16
CA ILE A 33 -11.57 -22.76 -9.93
C ILE A 33 -12.59 -23.84 -10.31
N LEU A 34 -12.42 -25.07 -9.82
CA LEU A 34 -13.31 -26.20 -10.15
C LEU A 34 -13.54 -26.34 -11.67
N CYS A 35 -12.44 -26.34 -12.44
CA CYS A 35 -12.43 -26.38 -13.91
C CYS A 35 -13.13 -25.20 -14.60
N SER A 36 -13.49 -24.14 -13.86
CA SER A 36 -14.15 -22.95 -14.39
C SER A 36 -13.15 -21.79 -14.48
N GLN A 37 -12.98 -21.25 -15.67
CA GLN A 37 -12.10 -20.11 -15.93
C GLN A 37 -12.59 -18.87 -15.15
N GLN A 38 -11.69 -18.25 -14.40
CA GLN A 38 -11.91 -16.94 -13.80
C GLN A 38 -11.31 -15.84 -14.67
N TYR A 39 -11.72 -14.61 -14.42
CA TYR A 39 -11.32 -13.47 -15.25
C TYR A 39 -10.84 -12.31 -14.38
N LEU A 40 -9.99 -11.47 -14.98
CA LEU A 40 -9.38 -10.28 -14.38
C LEU A 40 -9.55 -9.10 -15.35
N ALA A 41 -9.48 -7.89 -14.81
CA ALA A 41 -9.47 -6.65 -15.58
C ALA A 41 -8.43 -5.68 -15.00
N ALA A 42 -7.90 -4.82 -15.86
CA ALA A 42 -7.04 -3.68 -15.49
C ALA A 42 -7.75 -2.36 -15.84
N PRO A 43 -8.80 -1.97 -15.11
CA PRO A 43 -9.56 -0.77 -15.43
C PRO A 43 -8.77 0.52 -15.14
N LEU A 44 -9.16 1.61 -15.81
CA LEU A 44 -8.81 2.98 -15.45
C LEU A 44 -10.10 3.73 -15.11
N VAL A 45 -10.11 4.42 -13.97
CA VAL A 45 -11.28 5.19 -13.52
C VAL A 45 -10.91 6.65 -13.32
N MET A 46 -11.61 7.54 -14.02
CA MET A 46 -11.52 9.00 -13.79
C MET A 46 -12.63 9.45 -12.86
N LEU A 47 -12.30 10.22 -11.83
CA LEU A 47 -13.24 10.73 -10.83
C LEU A 47 -13.12 12.24 -10.67
N LYS A 48 -14.24 12.92 -10.43
CA LYS A 48 -14.29 14.36 -10.14
C LYS A 48 -14.71 14.62 -8.72
N LEU A 49 -13.91 15.40 -8.00
CA LEU A 49 -14.27 15.95 -6.70
C LEU A 49 -15.21 17.15 -6.90
N GLN A 50 -16.41 17.02 -6.36
CA GLN A 50 -17.43 18.07 -6.38
C GLN A 50 -17.21 19.08 -5.24
N PRO A 51 -17.72 20.32 -5.37
CA PRO A 51 -17.64 21.32 -4.30
C PRO A 51 -18.29 20.89 -2.97
N ASP A 52 -19.25 19.97 -3.01
CA ASP A 52 -19.89 19.40 -1.81
C ASP A 52 -19.06 18.30 -1.14
N GLY A 53 -17.85 18.02 -1.65
CA GLY A 53 -16.91 17.03 -1.14
C GLY A 53 -17.09 15.62 -1.70
N LYS A 54 -18.10 15.36 -2.55
CA LYS A 54 -18.31 14.02 -3.14
C LYS A 54 -17.35 13.76 -4.29
N LEU A 55 -16.73 12.59 -4.30
CA LEU A 55 -15.91 12.09 -5.41
C LEU A 55 -16.76 11.19 -6.30
N LEU A 56 -17.06 11.64 -7.52
CA LEU A 56 -17.93 10.91 -8.44
C LEU A 56 -17.16 10.39 -9.66
N PRO A 57 -17.35 9.12 -10.08
CA PRO A 57 -16.77 8.61 -11.31
C PRO A 57 -17.37 9.31 -12.54
N MET A 58 -16.51 9.78 -13.45
CA MET A 58 -16.91 10.56 -14.64
C MET A 58 -17.21 9.70 -15.86
N VAL A 59 -16.50 8.57 -16.01
CA VAL A 59 -16.58 7.74 -17.22
C VAL A 59 -16.49 6.29 -16.81
N ILE A 60 -17.50 5.49 -17.16
CA ILE A 60 -17.32 4.07 -17.44
C ILE A 60 -18.31 3.67 -18.53
N GLN A 61 -17.79 3.23 -19.67
CA GLN A 61 -18.56 2.82 -20.85
C GLN A 61 -18.97 1.33 -20.72
N MET A 62 -20.11 1.06 -20.07
CA MET A 62 -20.83 -0.24 -20.07
C MET A 62 -22.21 -0.05 -19.40
N ALA A 63 -22.99 -1.13 -19.22
CA ALA A 63 -24.03 -1.16 -18.18
C ALA A 63 -23.38 -0.82 -16.82
N TRP A 64 -23.52 0.44 -16.39
CA TRP A 64 -22.75 1.11 -15.32
C TRP A 64 -22.43 0.26 -14.09
N LEU A 65 -23.38 -0.58 -13.67
CA LEU A 65 -23.20 -1.46 -12.53
C LEU A 65 -22.11 -2.52 -12.75
N LEU A 66 -22.12 -3.20 -13.90
CA LEU A 66 -21.16 -4.27 -14.21
C LEU A 66 -19.73 -3.74 -14.23
N ALA A 67 -19.52 -2.57 -14.82
CA ALA A 67 -18.19 -2.01 -14.91
C ALA A 67 -17.66 -1.52 -13.54
N LYS A 68 -18.54 -1.02 -12.67
CA LYS A 68 -18.18 -0.80 -11.26
C LYS A 68 -17.82 -2.11 -10.54
N CYS A 69 -18.52 -3.22 -10.81
CA CYS A 69 -18.15 -4.52 -10.23
C CYS A 69 -16.75 -4.97 -10.65
N TRP A 70 -16.34 -4.73 -11.90
CA TRP A 70 -14.98 -4.99 -12.36
C TRP A 70 -13.94 -4.14 -11.62
N VAL A 71 -14.19 -2.84 -11.46
CA VAL A 71 -13.33 -1.96 -10.67
C VAL A 71 -13.22 -2.46 -9.22
N ARG A 72 -14.34 -2.83 -8.59
CA ARG A 72 -14.33 -3.39 -7.22
C ARG A 72 -13.58 -4.72 -7.13
N SER A 73 -13.65 -5.55 -8.16
CA SER A 73 -12.92 -6.82 -8.19
C SER A 73 -11.43 -6.61 -8.35
N SER A 74 -10.99 -5.74 -9.26
CA SER A 74 -9.57 -5.37 -9.42
C SER A 74 -9.01 -4.71 -8.15
N ASP A 75 -9.80 -3.85 -7.50
CA ASP A 75 -9.46 -3.26 -6.21
C ASP A 75 -9.29 -4.30 -5.12
N PHE A 76 -10.14 -5.31 -5.04
CA PHE A 76 -9.94 -6.42 -4.10
C PHE A 76 -8.57 -7.10 -4.32
N GLN A 77 -8.19 -7.38 -5.57
CA GLN A 77 -6.91 -8.05 -5.85
C GLN A 77 -5.71 -7.20 -5.44
N LEU A 78 -5.69 -5.91 -5.84
CA LEU A 78 -4.59 -5.00 -5.50
C LEU A 78 -4.57 -4.65 -4.00
N HIS A 79 -5.73 -4.54 -3.38
CA HIS A 79 -5.86 -4.33 -1.94
C HIS A 79 -5.18 -5.47 -1.18
N GLU A 80 -5.64 -6.72 -1.40
CA GLU A 80 -5.14 -7.84 -0.61
C GLU A 80 -3.66 -8.14 -0.89
N LEU A 81 -3.22 -8.07 -2.14
CA LEU A 81 -1.85 -8.47 -2.50
C LEU A 81 -0.84 -7.34 -2.34
N LEU A 82 -1.12 -6.14 -2.83
CA LEU A 82 -0.18 -5.02 -2.75
C LEU A 82 -0.33 -4.24 -1.44
N SER A 83 -1.52 -3.70 -1.18
CA SER A 83 -1.73 -2.79 -0.04
C SER A 83 -1.63 -3.49 1.31
N HIS A 84 -2.14 -4.72 1.40
CA HIS A 84 -2.23 -5.47 2.64
C HIS A 84 -1.04 -6.44 2.81
N LEU A 85 -0.91 -7.44 1.93
CA LEU A 85 0.13 -8.46 2.06
C LEU A 85 1.54 -7.90 1.84
N LEU A 86 1.81 -7.27 0.69
CA LEU A 86 3.16 -6.81 0.37
C LEU A 86 3.59 -5.61 1.24
N ARG A 87 2.81 -4.54 1.24
CA ARG A 87 3.14 -3.29 1.94
C ARG A 87 2.96 -3.39 3.45
N GLY A 88 2.01 -4.20 3.94
CA GLY A 88 1.83 -4.43 5.37
C GLY A 88 2.70 -5.58 5.86
N HIS A 89 2.24 -6.81 5.60
CA HIS A 89 2.79 -8.02 6.19
C HIS A 89 4.25 -8.30 5.81
N LEU A 90 4.58 -8.32 4.52
CA LEU A 90 5.91 -8.73 4.05
C LEU A 90 6.96 -7.66 4.34
N MET A 91 6.63 -6.37 4.22
CA MET A 91 7.51 -5.28 4.65
C MET A 91 7.79 -5.35 6.16
N ALA A 92 6.77 -5.57 6.99
CA ALA A 92 6.95 -5.73 8.44
C ALA A 92 7.86 -6.92 8.79
N GLU A 93 7.76 -8.04 8.06
CA GLU A 93 8.63 -9.20 8.24
C GLU A 93 10.08 -8.93 7.84
N VAL A 94 10.33 -8.16 6.77
CA VAL A 94 11.69 -7.70 6.42
C VAL A 94 12.30 -6.89 7.56
N ILE A 95 11.55 -5.92 8.09
CA ILE A 95 12.00 -5.09 9.22
C ILE A 95 12.23 -5.96 10.46
N ALA A 96 11.34 -6.92 10.73
CA ALA A 96 11.47 -7.82 11.87
C ALA A 96 12.75 -8.66 11.78
N MET A 97 12.99 -9.29 10.62
CA MET A 97 14.18 -10.12 10.39
C MET A 97 15.46 -9.32 10.50
N ALA A 98 15.54 -8.13 9.88
CA ALA A 98 16.70 -7.28 9.98
C ALA A 98 16.95 -6.82 11.42
N THR A 99 15.89 -6.43 12.15
CA THR A 99 16.00 -6.01 13.56
C THR A 99 16.57 -7.13 14.43
N MET A 100 16.05 -8.35 14.30
CA MET A 100 16.48 -9.50 15.09
C MET A 100 17.92 -9.96 14.75
N ARG A 101 18.42 -9.66 13.55
CA ARG A 101 19.76 -10.06 13.08
C ARG A 101 20.83 -9.02 13.35
N CYS A 102 20.48 -7.73 13.32
CA CYS A 102 21.44 -6.64 13.33
C CYS A 102 21.48 -5.84 14.62
N LEU A 103 20.39 -5.80 15.41
CA LEU A 103 20.32 -4.98 16.62
C LEU A 103 20.24 -5.87 17.88
N PRO A 104 21.22 -5.80 18.80
CA PRO A 104 21.17 -6.57 20.05
C PRO A 104 20.07 -6.04 20.99
N SER A 105 19.64 -6.86 21.94
CA SER A 105 18.53 -6.53 22.88
C SER A 105 18.79 -5.32 23.78
N ILE A 106 20.05 -4.90 23.91
CA ILE A 106 20.45 -3.68 24.62
C ILE A 106 20.31 -2.41 23.77
N HIS A 107 20.31 -2.54 22.44
CA HIS A 107 20.29 -1.40 21.53
C HIS A 107 19.00 -0.57 21.68
N PRO A 108 19.07 0.77 21.73
CA PRO A 108 17.90 1.61 21.97
C PRO A 108 16.83 1.45 20.88
N ILE A 109 17.24 1.36 19.61
CA ILE A 109 16.31 1.15 18.49
C ILE A 109 15.66 -0.25 18.54
N PHE A 110 16.37 -1.29 19.03
CA PHE A 110 15.75 -2.59 19.23
C PHE A 110 14.60 -2.51 20.25
N LYS A 111 14.84 -1.86 21.39
CA LYS A 111 13.83 -1.69 22.46
C LYS A 111 12.63 -0.89 21.97
N LEU A 112 12.86 0.10 21.12
CA LEU A 112 11.80 0.91 20.50
C LEU A 112 10.93 0.08 19.55
N ILE A 113 11.54 -0.75 18.70
CA ILE A 113 10.83 -1.45 17.61
C ILE A 113 10.22 -2.78 18.06
N ILE A 114 10.85 -3.52 18.99
CA ILE A 114 10.46 -4.90 19.30
C ILE A 114 8.98 -5.11 19.68
N PRO A 115 8.26 -4.19 20.38
CA PRO A 115 6.84 -4.37 20.67
C PRO A 115 5.98 -4.42 19.41
N HIS A 116 6.40 -3.73 18.35
CA HIS A 116 5.69 -3.60 17.08
C HIS A 116 5.86 -4.84 16.18
N LEU A 117 6.90 -5.64 16.41
CA LEU A 117 7.20 -6.82 15.60
C LEU A 117 6.45 -8.07 16.08
N ARG A 118 5.74 -7.97 17.22
CA ARG A 118 5.09 -9.10 17.88
C ARG A 118 4.15 -9.84 16.92
N TYR A 119 4.32 -11.16 16.85
CA TYR A 119 3.53 -12.09 16.02
C TYR A 119 3.61 -11.92 14.49
N THR A 120 4.37 -10.95 13.97
CA THR A 120 4.53 -10.72 12.52
C THR A 120 5.02 -11.98 11.79
N MET A 121 6.07 -12.63 12.30
CA MET A 121 6.61 -13.85 11.69
C MET A 121 5.57 -14.98 11.68
N GLU A 122 4.85 -15.18 12.77
CA GLU A 122 3.90 -16.28 12.90
C GLU A 122 2.71 -16.11 11.94
N ILE A 123 2.11 -14.92 11.89
CA ILE A 123 0.96 -14.68 11.02
C ILE A 123 1.35 -14.78 9.54
N ASN A 124 2.56 -14.34 9.17
CA ASN A 124 3.04 -14.43 7.80
C ASN A 124 3.36 -15.87 7.39
N VAL A 125 3.91 -16.68 8.30
CA VAL A 125 4.09 -18.13 8.06
C VAL A 125 2.73 -18.80 7.86
N ARG A 126 1.74 -18.52 8.72
CA ARG A 126 0.37 -19.05 8.55
C ARG A 126 -0.25 -18.65 7.21
N ALA A 127 -0.08 -17.38 6.79
CA ALA A 127 -0.55 -16.92 5.48
C ALA A 127 0.12 -17.70 4.33
N ARG A 128 1.44 -17.91 4.38
CA ARG A 128 2.17 -18.70 3.38
C ARG A 128 1.91 -20.20 3.43
N SER A 129 1.26 -20.72 4.47
CA SER A 129 0.93 -22.14 4.61
C SER A 129 -0.54 -22.49 4.32
N GLY A 130 -1.41 -21.50 4.12
CA GLY A 130 -2.82 -21.78 3.83
C GLY A 130 -3.62 -20.66 3.18
N LEU A 131 -3.14 -19.42 3.16
CA LEU A 131 -3.82 -18.31 2.49
C LEU A 131 -3.33 -18.15 1.04
N VAL A 132 -2.03 -17.89 0.87
CA VAL A 132 -1.37 -17.64 -0.42
C VAL A 132 -0.43 -18.78 -0.85
N SER A 133 -0.57 -19.94 -0.22
CA SER A 133 0.12 -21.16 -0.62
C SER A 133 -0.53 -21.78 -1.86
N ASP A 134 0.19 -22.68 -2.52
CA ASP A 134 -0.44 -23.63 -3.45
C ASP A 134 -1.60 -24.34 -2.74
N MET A 135 -2.74 -24.46 -3.43
CA MET A 135 -3.99 -25.02 -2.90
C MET A 135 -4.59 -24.25 -1.69
N GLY A 136 -4.06 -23.07 -1.36
CA GLY A 136 -4.56 -22.21 -0.30
C GLY A 136 -5.85 -21.48 -0.66
N VAL A 137 -6.33 -20.61 0.22
CA VAL A 137 -7.57 -19.85 0.02
C VAL A 137 -7.57 -19.06 -1.29
N PHE A 138 -6.46 -18.41 -1.66
CA PHE A 138 -6.37 -17.68 -2.93
C PHE A 138 -6.62 -18.58 -4.14
N ASP A 139 -6.05 -19.79 -4.14
CA ASP A 139 -6.24 -20.77 -5.22
C ASP A 139 -7.68 -21.31 -5.29
N GLN A 140 -8.37 -21.34 -4.16
CA GLN A 140 -9.72 -21.89 -4.06
C GLN A 140 -10.82 -20.91 -4.48
N VAL A 141 -10.68 -19.61 -4.19
CA VAL A 141 -11.79 -18.64 -4.33
C VAL A 141 -11.43 -17.28 -4.92
N VAL A 142 -10.18 -17.04 -5.32
CA VAL A 142 -9.72 -15.71 -5.79
C VAL A 142 -9.28 -15.77 -7.26
N SER A 143 -9.67 -14.76 -8.05
CA SER A 143 -9.34 -14.68 -9.49
C SER A 143 -7.83 -14.62 -9.76
N THR A 144 -7.01 -14.12 -8.82
CA THR A 144 -5.54 -14.15 -8.95
C THR A 144 -4.90 -15.44 -8.41
N GLY A 145 -5.68 -16.38 -7.86
CA GLY A 145 -5.20 -17.71 -7.44
C GLY A 145 -4.48 -18.50 -8.55
N GLY A 146 -3.79 -19.57 -8.20
CA GLY A 146 -3.12 -20.47 -9.15
C GLY A 146 -1.87 -19.87 -9.81
N GLY A 147 -1.22 -18.93 -9.12
CA GLY A 147 0.06 -18.34 -9.51
C GLY A 147 0.01 -16.88 -9.99
N GLY A 148 -1.15 -16.38 -10.42
CA GLY A 148 -1.31 -14.97 -10.83
C GLY A 148 -0.97 -13.98 -9.71
N HIS A 149 -1.30 -14.32 -8.47
CA HIS A 149 -1.04 -13.54 -7.27
C HIS A 149 0.46 -13.44 -6.97
N VAL A 150 1.24 -14.50 -7.21
CA VAL A 150 2.70 -14.47 -7.05
C VAL A 150 3.34 -13.57 -8.11
N GLU A 151 2.89 -13.65 -9.36
CA GLU A 151 3.35 -12.77 -10.43
C GLU A 151 3.02 -11.31 -10.14
N LEU A 152 1.80 -11.04 -9.66
CA LEU A 152 1.39 -9.70 -9.27
C LEU A 152 2.26 -9.15 -8.13
N LEU A 153 2.52 -9.94 -7.08
CA LEU A 153 3.42 -9.56 -5.98
C LEU A 153 4.84 -9.25 -6.48
N LYS A 154 5.37 -10.06 -7.40
CA LYS A 154 6.70 -9.83 -8.00
C LYS A 154 6.76 -8.50 -8.75
N ARG A 155 5.74 -8.17 -9.55
CA ARG A 155 5.67 -6.88 -10.26
C ARG A 155 5.48 -5.72 -9.29
N ALA A 156 4.56 -5.87 -8.34
CA ALA A 156 4.22 -4.83 -7.38
C ALA A 156 5.40 -4.43 -6.49
N ARG A 157 6.35 -5.35 -6.25
CA ARG A 157 7.62 -5.06 -5.59
C ARG A 157 8.38 -3.89 -6.24
N ALA A 158 8.40 -3.81 -7.57
CA ALA A 158 9.10 -2.73 -8.27
C ALA A 158 8.44 -1.36 -8.07
N SER A 159 7.17 -1.32 -7.66
CA SER A 159 6.44 -0.08 -7.33
C SER A 159 6.64 0.39 -5.89
N LEU A 160 7.32 -0.39 -5.04
CA LEU A 160 7.59 0.01 -3.66
C LEU A 160 8.65 1.11 -3.64
N THR A 161 8.25 2.31 -3.22
CA THR A 161 9.18 3.42 -2.97
C THR A 161 9.19 3.78 -1.50
N TYR A 162 10.31 4.30 -1.01
CA TYR A 162 10.42 4.75 0.37
C TYR A 162 9.37 5.82 0.72
N ARG A 163 9.17 6.78 -0.19
CA ARG A 163 8.16 7.84 -0.08
C ARG A 163 6.75 7.30 0.09
N SER A 164 6.40 6.20 -0.59
CA SER A 164 5.07 5.60 -0.49
C SER A 164 4.74 5.04 0.91
N PHE A 165 5.74 4.80 1.77
CA PHE A 165 5.54 4.38 3.16
C PHE A 165 5.48 5.55 4.15
N CYS A 166 5.77 6.77 3.69
CA CYS A 166 5.80 7.97 4.51
C CYS A 166 4.56 8.82 4.18
N PRO A 167 3.50 8.86 5.02
CA PRO A 167 2.25 9.56 4.70
C PRO A 167 2.41 11.02 4.24
N PRO A 168 3.29 11.86 4.81
CA PRO A 168 3.50 13.20 4.29
C PRO A 168 3.96 13.23 2.83
N ASP A 169 4.84 12.30 2.46
CA ASP A 169 5.37 12.19 1.09
C ASP A 169 4.35 11.55 0.15
N ASP A 170 3.79 10.39 0.52
CA ASP A 170 2.78 9.68 -0.26
C ASP A 170 1.56 10.56 -0.58
N LEU A 171 1.04 11.28 0.42
CA LEU A 171 -0.11 12.16 0.23
C LEU A 171 0.23 13.41 -0.60
N THR A 172 1.48 13.87 -0.55
CA THR A 172 1.96 14.95 -1.43
C THR A 172 2.03 14.46 -2.86
N ASP A 173 2.69 13.31 -3.08
CA ASP A 173 2.93 12.73 -4.40
C ASP A 173 1.62 12.36 -5.10
N ARG A 174 0.61 11.91 -4.34
CA ARG A 174 -0.74 11.60 -4.84
C ARG A 174 -1.70 12.78 -4.88
N GLY A 175 -1.27 14.00 -4.50
CA GLY A 175 -2.11 15.19 -4.52
C GLY A 175 -3.31 15.14 -3.56
N LEU A 176 -3.19 14.40 -2.45
CA LEU A 176 -4.25 14.25 -1.44
C LEU A 176 -4.11 15.22 -0.26
N LEU A 177 -3.00 15.93 -0.13
CA LEU A 177 -2.85 16.99 0.86
C LEU A 177 -3.90 18.09 0.63
N GLY A 178 -4.59 18.48 1.69
CA GLY A 178 -5.62 19.53 1.65
C GLY A 178 -6.99 19.08 1.11
N VAL A 179 -7.13 17.84 0.63
CA VAL A 179 -8.42 17.28 0.19
C VAL A 179 -9.29 16.99 1.41
N LYS A 180 -10.22 17.91 1.71
CA LYS A 180 -11.07 17.86 2.93
C LYS A 180 -11.94 16.62 3.05
N SER A 181 -12.32 16.01 1.93
CA SER A 181 -13.11 14.77 1.90
C SER A 181 -12.27 13.51 2.15
N SER A 182 -10.94 13.60 2.11
CA SER A 182 -10.05 12.48 2.44
C SER A 182 -9.79 12.45 3.94
N TYR A 183 -10.63 11.73 4.68
CA TYR A 183 -10.40 11.49 6.11
C TYR A 183 -9.15 10.63 6.35
N TYR A 184 -8.89 9.68 5.45
CA TYR A 184 -7.65 8.90 5.45
C TYR A 184 -6.41 9.81 5.45
N ALA A 185 -6.33 10.81 4.56
CA ALA A 185 -5.17 11.69 4.48
C ALA A 185 -4.99 12.49 5.78
N GLN A 186 -6.08 13.00 6.34
CA GLN A 186 -6.05 13.78 7.58
C GLN A 186 -5.58 12.94 8.76
N ASP A 187 -6.15 11.75 8.93
CA ASP A 187 -5.85 10.88 10.07
C ASP A 187 -4.48 10.21 9.92
N ALA A 188 -4.08 9.85 8.71
CA ALA A 188 -2.74 9.31 8.44
C ALA A 188 -1.65 10.34 8.78
N LEU A 189 -1.82 11.61 8.43
CA LEU A 189 -0.86 12.67 8.80
C LEU A 189 -0.81 12.91 10.31
N ARG A 190 -1.96 12.95 10.97
CA ARG A 190 -2.02 13.15 12.43
C ARG A 190 -1.34 12.00 13.17
N LEU A 191 -1.66 10.76 12.78
CA LEU A 191 -1.08 9.57 13.39
C LEU A 191 0.44 9.53 13.13
N TRP A 192 0.85 9.83 11.89
CA TRP A 192 2.26 9.95 11.53
C TRP A 192 2.99 10.95 12.42
N GLU A 193 2.45 12.16 12.62
CA GLU A 193 3.08 13.20 13.45
C GLU A 193 3.21 12.76 14.92
N ILE A 194 2.21 12.06 15.45
CA ILE A 194 2.26 11.51 16.82
C ILE A 194 3.38 10.47 16.93
N ILE A 195 3.44 9.52 16.01
CA ILE A 195 4.48 8.48 15.99
C ILE A 195 5.85 9.11 15.81
N TYR A 196 5.98 10.05 14.88
CA TYR A 196 7.22 10.76 14.60
C TYR A 196 7.78 11.45 15.86
N ARG A 197 6.95 12.22 16.58
CA ARG A 197 7.37 12.88 17.83
C ARG A 197 7.78 11.89 18.92
N TYR A 198 7.09 10.74 19.00
CA TYR A 198 7.46 9.68 19.95
C TYR A 198 8.84 9.09 19.61
N VAL A 199 9.07 8.74 18.34
CA VAL A 199 10.36 8.21 17.87
C VAL A 199 11.46 9.25 18.06
N GLU A 200 11.20 10.51 17.71
CA GLU A 200 12.13 11.63 17.90
C GLU A 200 12.54 11.76 19.36
N GLY A 201 11.58 11.77 20.29
CA GLY A 201 11.85 11.82 21.72
C GLY A 201 12.79 10.69 22.19
N ILE A 202 12.57 9.45 21.76
CA ILE A 202 13.42 8.31 22.14
C ILE A 202 14.80 8.39 21.48
N VAL A 203 14.87 8.73 20.19
CA VAL A 203 16.13 8.83 19.44
C VAL A 203 16.99 9.94 20.04
N SER A 204 16.42 11.12 20.31
CA SER A 204 17.14 12.26 20.91
C SER A 204 17.65 11.99 22.33
N LEU A 205 17.12 11.00 23.05
CA LEU A 205 17.67 10.58 24.34
C LEU A 205 19.02 9.85 24.18
N HIS A 206 19.18 9.07 23.11
CA HIS A 206 20.33 8.18 22.91
C HIS A 206 21.35 8.73 21.90
N TYR A 207 20.90 9.42 20.86
CA TYR A 207 21.74 10.03 19.83
C TYR A 207 21.68 11.55 19.94
N LYS A 208 22.73 12.15 20.53
CA LYS A 208 22.81 13.61 20.76
C LYS A 208 23.34 14.40 19.56
N THR A 209 23.94 13.70 18.59
CA THR A 209 24.53 14.30 17.40
C THR A 209 24.37 13.36 16.22
N ASP A 210 24.32 13.91 15.01
CA ASP A 210 24.31 13.12 13.78
C ASP A 210 25.56 12.23 13.66
N LYS A 211 26.69 12.69 14.20
CA LYS A 211 27.93 11.91 14.28
C LYS A 211 27.72 10.59 15.04
N ALA A 212 27.00 10.62 16.16
CA ALA A 212 26.70 9.41 16.94
C ALA A 212 25.85 8.41 16.14
N VAL A 213 24.97 8.87 15.25
CA VAL A 213 24.19 8.00 14.35
C VAL A 213 25.09 7.37 13.28
N LYS A 214 25.97 8.18 12.66
CA LYS A 214 26.90 7.71 11.62
C LYS A 214 27.90 6.67 12.14
N GLU A 215 28.36 6.85 13.38
CA GLU A 215 29.35 5.96 14.01
C GLU A 215 28.74 4.67 14.57
N ASP A 216 27.41 4.56 14.61
CA ASP A 216 26.71 3.36 15.08
C ASP A 216 26.68 2.27 14.00
N LEU A 217 27.68 1.39 14.03
CA LEU A 217 27.85 0.33 13.03
C LEU A 217 26.70 -0.69 13.03
N GLU A 218 26.06 -0.94 14.18
CA GLU A 218 24.91 -1.85 14.28
C GLU A 218 23.71 -1.25 13.55
N LEU A 219 23.44 0.04 13.80
CA LEU A 219 22.38 0.78 13.13
C LEU A 219 22.61 0.92 11.62
N GLN A 220 23.84 1.18 11.18
CA GLN A 220 24.18 1.24 9.75
C GLN A 220 24.02 -0.13 9.09
N THR A 221 24.39 -1.20 9.78
CA THR A 221 24.22 -2.58 9.27
C THR A 221 22.75 -2.96 9.18
N TRP A 222 21.94 -2.58 10.18
CA TRP A 222 20.49 -2.77 10.15
C TRP A 222 19.83 -2.07 8.95
N CYS A 223 20.22 -0.83 8.66
CA CYS A 223 19.73 -0.09 7.49
C CYS A 223 20.04 -0.80 6.18
N ARG A 224 21.29 -1.29 6.02
CA ARG A 224 21.71 -2.05 4.83
C ARG A 224 21.01 -3.41 4.73
N GLU A 225 20.85 -4.14 5.83
CA GLU A 225 20.17 -5.43 5.83
C GLU A 225 18.71 -5.29 5.33
N ILE A 226 18.02 -4.20 5.69
CA ILE A 226 16.69 -3.90 5.16
C ILE A 226 16.77 -3.62 3.65
N THR A 227 17.58 -2.65 3.23
CA THR A 227 17.56 -2.13 1.85
C THR A 227 18.21 -3.06 0.84
N GLU A 228 19.43 -3.54 1.12
CA GLU A 228 20.22 -4.36 0.20
C GLU A 228 19.73 -5.82 0.20
N ILE A 229 19.48 -6.38 1.38
CA ILE A 229 19.21 -7.82 1.52
C ILE A 229 17.71 -8.09 1.53
N GLY A 230 16.97 -7.52 2.48
CA GLY A 230 15.53 -7.77 2.63
C GLY A 230 14.72 -7.27 1.44
N LEU A 231 15.05 -6.08 0.93
CA LEU A 231 14.39 -5.44 -0.20
C LEU A 231 15.18 -5.58 -1.52
N LEU A 232 16.14 -6.51 -1.59
CA LEU A 232 16.95 -6.86 -2.77
C LEU A 232 17.45 -5.63 -3.55
N GLY A 233 18.14 -4.72 -2.87
CA GLY A 233 18.74 -3.54 -3.48
C GLY A 233 17.74 -2.43 -3.80
N ALA A 234 16.96 -2.00 -2.81
CA ALA A 234 15.91 -1.00 -2.99
C ALA A 234 16.38 0.48 -2.96
N GLN A 235 17.69 0.73 -3.07
CA GLN A 235 18.24 2.09 -3.02
C GLN A 235 17.75 2.98 -4.16
N ASP A 236 17.53 2.43 -5.35
CA ASP A 236 17.04 3.18 -6.51
C ASP A 236 15.55 3.57 -6.35
N GLN A 237 14.84 2.91 -5.44
CA GLN A 237 13.48 3.23 -5.01
C GLN A 237 13.44 4.18 -3.79
N GLY A 238 14.59 4.75 -3.43
CA GLY A 238 14.74 5.77 -2.39
C GLY A 238 14.92 5.23 -0.98
N PHE A 239 15.09 3.92 -0.79
CA PHE A 239 15.38 3.36 0.54
C PHE A 239 16.83 3.70 0.95
N PRO A 240 17.07 4.11 2.21
CA PRO A 240 18.39 4.54 2.64
C PRO A 240 19.36 3.36 2.77
N MET A 241 20.62 3.62 2.42
CA MET A 241 21.75 2.68 2.56
C MET A 241 22.61 2.99 3.78
N SER A 242 22.48 4.21 4.30
CA SER A 242 23.07 4.67 5.55
C SER A 242 22.13 5.70 6.19
N LEU A 243 22.24 5.83 7.51
CA LEU A 243 21.52 6.83 8.29
C LEU A 243 22.50 7.93 8.70
N GLU A 244 22.40 9.08 8.05
CA GLU A 244 23.36 10.17 8.19
C GLU A 244 22.99 11.19 9.28
N SER A 245 21.78 11.12 9.81
CA SER A 245 21.30 12.05 10.83
C SER A 245 20.28 11.38 11.74
N SER A 246 20.05 11.97 12.92
CA SER A 246 18.97 11.51 13.80
C SER A 246 17.63 11.56 13.07
N PHE A 247 17.39 12.57 12.22
CA PHE A 247 16.21 12.71 11.37
C PHE A 247 16.05 11.54 10.38
N ALA A 248 17.15 11.07 9.78
CA ALA A 248 17.13 9.93 8.87
C ALA A 248 16.72 8.62 9.58
N THR A 249 17.01 8.47 10.89
CA THR A 249 16.58 7.32 11.70
C THR A 249 15.08 7.35 12.03
N LEU A 250 14.45 8.53 12.00
CA LEU A 250 13.05 8.69 12.39
C LEU A 250 12.09 8.09 11.36
N SER A 251 12.41 8.27 10.07
CA SER A 251 11.49 7.93 9.00
C SER A 251 11.31 6.41 8.78
N PRO A 252 12.34 5.54 8.82
CA PRO A 252 12.15 4.09 8.74
C PRO A 252 11.42 3.51 9.96
N CYS A 253 11.63 4.10 11.14
CA CYS A 253 10.93 3.70 12.36
C CYS A 253 9.45 4.14 12.28
N ALA A 254 9.18 5.42 12.03
CA ALA A 254 7.82 5.94 11.96
C ALA A 254 6.99 5.38 10.78
N SER A 255 7.64 5.04 9.66
CA SER A 255 7.03 4.43 8.45
C SER A 255 6.88 2.94 8.50
N SER A 256 7.35 2.28 9.57
CA SER A 256 7.16 0.85 9.68
C SER A 256 5.66 0.54 9.71
N PRO A 257 5.15 -0.35 8.83
CA PRO A 257 3.78 -0.84 8.91
C PRO A 257 3.47 -1.51 10.26
N ALA A 258 4.52 -1.91 10.99
CA ALA A 258 4.44 -2.42 12.36
C ALA A 258 4.09 -1.33 13.39
N LEU A 259 4.47 -0.07 13.13
CA LEU A 259 4.19 1.11 13.97
C LEU A 259 2.93 1.84 13.52
N ALA A 260 2.73 1.96 12.21
CA ALA A 260 1.48 2.41 11.60
C ALA A 260 0.49 1.25 11.58
N SER A 261 -0.02 0.88 12.74
CA SER A 261 -1.19 0.01 12.88
C SER A 261 -2.28 0.49 11.93
N MET A 262 -2.40 -0.13 10.73
CA MET A 262 -3.62 -0.02 9.97
C MET A 262 -4.67 -0.74 10.83
N PRO A 263 -5.67 -0.02 11.34
CA PRO A 263 -6.58 -0.60 12.31
C PRO A 263 -7.35 -1.74 11.64
N PRO A 264 -7.63 -2.82 12.38
CA PRO A 264 -8.44 -3.94 11.91
C PRO A 264 -9.82 -3.56 11.34
N SER A 265 -10.31 -2.37 11.66
CA SER A 265 -11.63 -1.88 11.31
C SER A 265 -11.82 -1.51 9.83
N THR A 266 -10.75 -1.29 9.06
CA THR A 266 -10.86 -1.19 7.59
C THR A 266 -11.09 -2.55 6.93
N TRP A 267 -10.70 -3.66 7.59
CA TRP A 267 -10.81 -5.02 7.04
C TRP A 267 -12.26 -5.53 7.03
N ALA A 268 -13.04 -5.21 8.07
CA ALA A 268 -14.43 -5.67 8.17
C ALA A 268 -15.42 -4.80 7.36
N SER A 269 -15.13 -3.52 7.16
CA SER A 269 -16.08 -2.58 6.54
C SER A 269 -16.17 -2.71 5.02
N VAL A 270 -15.05 -2.98 4.34
CA VAL A 270 -15.00 -3.15 2.88
C VAL A 270 -15.71 -4.44 2.45
N GLY A 271 -15.59 -5.53 3.22
CA GLY A 271 -16.24 -6.82 2.94
C GLY A 271 -17.70 -6.92 3.39
N ALA A 272 -18.12 -6.20 4.44
CA ALA A 272 -19.44 -6.40 5.06
C ALA A 272 -20.51 -5.35 4.70
N THR A 273 -20.14 -4.17 4.18
CA THR A 273 -21.11 -3.05 4.01
C THR A 273 -21.09 -2.32 2.66
N SER A 274 -20.24 -2.74 1.71
CA SER A 274 -20.19 -2.20 0.35
C SER A 274 -20.87 -3.15 -0.65
N PRO A 275 -21.35 -2.70 -1.82
CA PRO A 275 -21.72 -3.61 -2.90
C PRO A 275 -20.55 -4.59 -3.15
N PRO A 276 -20.83 -5.85 -3.49
CA PRO A 276 -19.89 -6.96 -3.32
C PRO A 276 -18.54 -6.60 -3.93
N THR A 277 -17.48 -6.63 -3.13
CA THR A 277 -16.09 -6.68 -3.60
C THR A 277 -15.82 -8.10 -4.05
N PRO A 278 -15.97 -8.42 -5.35
CA PRO A 278 -16.00 -9.79 -5.80
C PRO A 278 -14.56 -10.33 -5.77
N PRO A 279 -14.27 -11.40 -5.00
CA PRO A 279 -12.95 -12.00 -4.99
C PRO A 279 -12.63 -12.70 -6.33
N GLN A 280 -13.67 -13.02 -7.10
CA GLN A 280 -13.60 -13.71 -8.37
C GLN A 280 -14.64 -13.20 -9.38
N ALA A 281 -14.39 -13.43 -10.67
CA ALA A 281 -15.33 -13.14 -11.75
C ALA A 281 -15.38 -14.32 -12.73
N GLY A 282 -16.57 -14.92 -12.91
CA GLY A 282 -16.78 -16.09 -13.77
C GLY A 282 -17.15 -15.78 -15.23
N ILE A 283 -17.23 -14.51 -15.62
CA ILE A 283 -17.44 -14.07 -17.00
C ILE A 283 -16.35 -13.05 -17.38
N PRO A 284 -15.97 -12.94 -18.67
CA PRO A 284 -14.97 -11.96 -19.09
C PRO A 284 -15.49 -10.53 -18.98
N ALA A 285 -14.57 -9.59 -18.78
CA ALA A 285 -14.89 -8.17 -18.91
C ALA A 285 -15.32 -7.88 -20.36
N GLN A 286 -16.44 -7.18 -20.52
CA GLN A 286 -16.88 -6.75 -21.85
C GLN A 286 -15.86 -5.74 -22.39
N ARG A 287 -15.32 -5.98 -23.59
CA ARG A 287 -14.53 -4.98 -24.30
C ARG A 287 -15.51 -3.95 -24.87
N SER A 288 -15.23 -2.67 -24.69
CA SER A 288 -15.81 -1.63 -25.55
C SER A 288 -15.35 -1.95 -26.97
N TYR A 289 -16.29 -2.35 -27.82
CA TYR A 289 -16.02 -2.96 -29.13
C TYR A 289 -15.12 -2.10 -30.02
N GLU A 290 -14.31 -2.80 -30.83
CA GLU A 290 -13.96 -2.36 -32.18
C GLU A 290 -15.24 -1.87 -32.88
N THR A 291 -15.28 -0.57 -33.19
CA THR A 291 -16.18 0.01 -34.20
C THR A 291 -15.33 0.53 -35.33
#